data_AF-A0A7V7F350-F1
#
_entry.id   AF-A0A7V7F350-F1
#
_cell.length_a   1.000
_cell.length_b   1.000
_cell.length_c   1.000
_cell.angle_alpha   90.00
_cell.angle_beta   90.00
_cell.angle_gamma   90.00
#
_symmetry.space_group_name_H-M   'P 1'
#
loop_
_entity.id
_entity.type
_entity.pdbx_description
1 polymer ?
#
loop_
_entity_poly.entity_id
_entity_poly.type
_entity_poly.pdbx_seq_one_letter_code
_entity_poly.pdbx_strand_id
1 'polypeptide(L)'
;MCIDVRKTCECGAQNVQFHLRDNIMRPEVISRLFCPACPGDEPYDGTTMVNDNGWVVEYDMVLARMLAASNLAIDPEELQAVFLFDQGYAAWLEMYPGEREEIMEEKAAIMALAKEDQQKYLQAIQRWNIERVEKLKAAGWRKAKLA
;
A
#
# COMPACT_ATOMS: atom_id res chain seq x y z
N MET A 1 11.35 -2.15 15.40
CA MET A 1 10.13 -2.80 15.91
C MET A 1 9.04 -2.47 14.91
N CYS A 2 8.50 -3.45 14.19
CA CYS A 2 7.41 -3.22 13.22
C CYS A 2 6.11 -3.71 13.85
N ILE A 3 5.14 -2.83 14.01
CA ILE A 3 3.78 -3.18 14.45
C ILE A 3 3.04 -3.73 13.22
N ASP A 4 2.46 -4.92 13.31
CA ASP A 4 1.57 -5.46 12.27
C ASP A 4 0.22 -4.74 12.40
N VAL A 5 -0.07 -3.85 11.45
CA VAL A 5 -1.30 -3.05 11.43
C VAL A 5 -2.20 -3.58 10.33
N ARG A 6 -3.23 -4.32 10.74
CA ARG A 6 -4.25 -4.85 9.82
C ARG A 6 -5.52 -4.01 9.89
N LYS A 7 -6.09 -3.73 8.72
CA LYS A 7 -7.38 -3.05 8.58
C LYS A 7 -8.27 -3.81 7.62
N THR A 8 -9.55 -3.86 7.94
CA THR A 8 -10.60 -4.48 7.14
C THR A 8 -11.32 -3.39 6.33
N CYS A 9 -11.75 -3.64 5.07
CA CYS A 9 -12.68 -2.70 4.41
C CYS A 9 -13.92 -2.55 5.29
N GLU A 10 -14.54 -1.38 5.26
CA GLU A 10 -15.88 -1.11 5.80
C GLU A 10 -16.93 -2.17 5.40
N CYS A 11 -16.81 -2.81 4.23
CA CYS A 11 -17.72 -3.90 3.80
C CYS A 11 -17.37 -5.28 4.36
N GLY A 12 -16.24 -5.43 5.05
CA GLY A 12 -15.77 -6.71 5.62
C GLY A 12 -15.10 -7.67 4.62
N ALA A 13 -15.13 -7.40 3.31
CA ALA A 13 -14.72 -8.38 2.30
C ALA A 13 -13.21 -8.62 2.22
N GLN A 14 -12.40 -7.61 2.55
CA GLN A 14 -10.94 -7.68 2.38
C GLN A 14 -10.21 -7.12 3.61
N ASN A 15 -9.06 -7.73 3.89
CA ASN A 15 -8.14 -7.32 4.95
C ASN A 15 -6.78 -6.98 4.33
N VAL A 16 -6.18 -5.88 4.77
CA VAL A 16 -4.92 -5.38 4.21
C VAL A 16 -3.98 -5.01 5.34
N GLN A 17 -2.68 -5.05 5.06
CA GLN A 17 -1.63 -4.69 6.01
C GLN A 17 -1.03 -3.34 5.66
N PHE A 18 -0.77 -2.55 6.70
CA PHE A 18 -0.12 -1.25 6.60
C PHE A 18 1.27 -1.29 7.22
N HIS A 19 2.17 -0.53 6.61
CA HIS A 19 3.44 -0.13 7.20
C HIS A 19 3.32 1.25 7.82
N LEU A 20 3.70 1.36 9.09
CA LEU A 20 3.82 2.64 9.80
C LEU A 20 5.31 2.95 10.00
N ARG A 21 5.86 3.79 9.11
CA ARG A 21 7.29 4.14 9.13
C ARG A 21 7.69 4.80 10.45
N ASP A 22 8.84 4.36 10.97
CA ASP A 22 9.48 4.87 12.18
C ASP A 22 8.60 4.81 13.46
N ASN A 23 7.44 4.15 13.40
CA ASN A 23 6.40 4.14 14.44
C ASN A 23 5.94 5.56 14.87
N ILE A 24 6.04 6.54 13.97
CA ILE A 24 5.58 7.91 14.23
C ILE A 24 4.06 7.97 14.24
N MET A 25 3.43 7.32 13.25
CA MET A 25 1.99 7.16 13.18
C MET A 25 1.54 5.96 14.02
N ARG A 26 0.30 6.04 14.51
CA ARG A 26 -0.37 4.95 15.22
C ARG A 26 -1.47 4.32 14.36
N PRO A 27 -1.90 3.07 14.63
CA PRO A 27 -2.96 2.41 13.86
C PRO A 27 -4.27 3.20 13.76
N GLU A 28 -4.57 4.04 14.75
CA GLU A 28 -5.75 4.90 14.80
C GLU A 28 -5.72 6.04 13.77
N VAL A 29 -4.53 6.39 13.25
CA VAL A 29 -4.40 7.38 12.17
C VAL A 29 -5.09 6.91 10.89
N ILE A 30 -5.16 5.60 10.66
CA ILE A 30 -5.95 5.03 9.56
C ILE A 30 -7.38 4.85 10.08
N SER A 31 -8.23 5.83 9.76
CA SER A 31 -9.60 5.90 10.26
C SER A 31 -10.47 4.83 9.61
N ARG A 32 -10.56 4.86 8.27
CA ARG A 32 -11.43 3.98 7.48
C ARG A 32 -10.72 3.49 6.23
N LEU A 33 -11.19 2.36 5.71
CA LEU A 33 -10.64 1.72 4.53
C LEU A 33 -11.77 1.25 3.63
N PHE A 34 -11.68 1.60 2.36
CA PHE A 34 -12.63 1.21 1.33
C PHE A 34 -11.88 0.45 0.23
N CYS A 35 -12.35 -0.74 -0.11
CA CYS A 35 -11.86 -1.49 -1.24
C CYS A 35 -12.64 -1.14 -2.52
N PRO A 36 -12.14 -1.54 -3.71
CA PRO A 36 -12.79 -1.24 -4.99
C PRO A 36 -14.23 -1.75 -5.12
N ALA A 37 -14.62 -2.76 -4.32
CA ALA A 37 -15.99 -3.28 -4.28
C ALA A 37 -16.93 -2.50 -3.35
N CYS A 38 -16.38 -1.63 -2.49
CA CYS A 38 -17.06 -0.87 -1.45
C CYS A 38 -16.56 0.58 -1.41
N PRO A 39 -16.64 1.38 -2.50
CA PRO A 39 -15.96 2.69 -2.58
C PRO A 39 -16.45 3.75 -1.58
N GLY A 40 -17.46 3.46 -0.76
CA GLY A 40 -18.08 4.38 0.17
C GLY A 40 -19.12 5.27 -0.54
N ASP A 41 -20.10 5.73 0.22
CA ASP A 41 -21.15 6.65 -0.27
C ASP A 41 -20.80 8.13 -0.01
N GLU A 42 -19.71 8.37 0.73
CA GLU A 42 -19.29 9.72 1.10
C GLU A 42 -18.47 10.39 -0.01
N PRO A 43 -18.60 11.71 -0.19
CA PRO A 43 -17.77 12.44 -1.15
C PRO A 43 -16.28 12.33 -0.82
N TYR A 44 -15.47 12.02 -1.83
CA TYR A 44 -14.02 11.96 -1.67
C TYR A 44 -13.44 13.33 -1.28
N ASP A 45 -12.75 13.38 -0.13
CA ASP A 45 -12.00 14.56 0.33
C ASP A 45 -10.49 14.29 0.25
N GLY A 46 -9.81 14.90 -0.73
CA GLY A 46 -8.37 14.71 -0.94
C GLY A 46 -7.47 15.27 0.17
N THR A 47 -8.02 15.99 1.16
CA THR A 47 -7.24 16.47 2.31
C THR A 47 -7.07 15.40 3.38
N THR A 48 -8.06 14.51 3.50
CA THR A 48 -8.14 13.44 4.52
C THR A 48 -8.07 12.04 3.91
N MET A 49 -8.30 11.91 2.60
CA MET A 49 -8.35 10.63 1.89
C MET A 49 -7.28 10.49 0.81
N VAL A 50 -6.85 9.25 0.58
CA VAL A 50 -6.00 8.86 -0.56
C VAL A 50 -6.71 7.78 -1.36
N ASN A 51 -6.89 8.04 -2.66
CA ASN A 51 -7.22 6.99 -3.63
C ASN A 51 -5.93 6.37 -4.22
N ASP A 52 -5.86 5.05 -4.18
CA ASP A 52 -4.82 4.24 -4.83
C ASP A 52 -5.48 3.06 -5.56
N ASN A 53 -5.71 3.22 -6.87
CA ASN A 53 -6.32 2.21 -7.73
C ASN A 53 -7.67 1.66 -7.23
N GLY A 54 -8.56 2.57 -6.81
CA GLY A 54 -9.91 2.21 -6.35
C GLY A 54 -9.97 1.81 -4.88
N TRP A 55 -8.83 1.64 -4.21
CA TRP A 55 -8.77 1.65 -2.76
C TRP A 55 -8.82 3.09 -2.26
N VAL A 56 -9.61 3.35 -1.23
CA VAL A 56 -9.62 4.65 -0.53
C VAL A 56 -9.20 4.42 0.92
N VAL A 57 -8.16 5.13 1.34
CA VAL A 57 -7.71 5.18 2.73
C VAL A 57 -8.08 6.54 3.30
N GLU A 58 -8.85 6.55 4.37
CA GLU A 58 -9.19 7.77 5.11
C GLU A 58 -8.36 7.87 6.37
N TYR A 59 -7.82 9.06 6.63
CA TYR A 59 -6.95 9.33 7.76
C TYR A 59 -7.61 10.26 8.78
N ASP A 60 -7.40 9.97 10.06
CA ASP A 60 -7.60 10.94 11.12
C ASP A 60 -6.46 11.97 11.06
N MET A 61 -6.69 13.04 10.31
CA MET A 61 -5.69 14.09 10.11
C MET A 61 -5.44 14.90 11.38
N VAL A 62 -6.38 14.96 12.32
CA VAL A 62 -6.16 15.64 13.61
C VAL A 62 -5.12 14.88 14.41
N LEU A 63 -5.28 13.56 14.54
CA LEU A 63 -4.32 12.70 15.21
C LEU A 63 -2.98 12.67 14.47
N ALA A 64 -2.98 12.55 13.13
CA ALA A 64 -1.77 12.51 12.33
C ALA A 64 -0.94 13.79 12.52
N ARG A 65 -1.58 14.96 12.52
CA ARG A 65 -0.92 16.26 12.73
C ARG A 65 -0.33 16.40 14.13
N MET A 66 -1.07 15.97 15.16
CA MET A 66 -0.57 15.95 16.54
C MET A 66 0.70 15.09 16.66
N LEU A 67 0.69 13.89 16.06
CA LEU A 67 1.84 12.98 16.08
C LEU A 67 3.01 13.53 15.26
N ALA A 68 2.74 14.13 14.10
CA ALA A 68 3.74 14.76 13.25
C ALA A 68 4.42 15.93 13.97
N ALA A 69 3.67 16.82 14.64
CA ALA A 69 4.22 17.98 15.37
C ALA A 69 5.30 17.59 16.39
N SER A 70 5.17 16.39 16.97
CA SER A 70 6.07 15.91 18.03
C SER A 70 7.27 15.14 17.49
N ASN A 71 7.25 14.69 16.23
CA ASN A 71 8.19 13.70 15.70
C ASN A 71 8.77 14.04 14.32
N LEU A 72 8.19 15.00 13.60
CA LEU A 72 8.57 15.40 12.26
C LEU A 72 8.92 16.89 12.24
N ALA A 73 9.97 17.24 11.49
CA ALA A 73 10.37 18.62 11.24
C ALA A 73 9.56 19.24 10.07
N ILE A 74 8.24 19.10 10.13
CA ILE A 74 7.29 19.57 9.11
C ILE A 74 6.21 20.36 9.82
N ASP A 75 5.71 21.43 9.20
CA ASP A 75 4.53 22.12 9.71
C ASP A 75 3.32 21.16 9.70
N PRO A 76 2.72 20.87 10.87
CA PRO A 76 1.54 20.01 10.93
C PRO A 76 0.38 20.53 10.07
N GLU A 77 0.25 21.83 9.86
CA GLU A 77 -0.84 22.37 9.02
C GLU A 77 -0.67 22.02 7.53
N GLU A 78 0.57 21.81 7.09
CA GLU A 78 0.91 21.41 5.71
C GLU A 78 0.79 19.89 5.49
N LEU A 79 0.59 19.12 6.57
CA LEU A 79 0.44 17.67 6.47
C LEU A 79 -0.88 17.29 5.79
N GLN A 80 -0.77 16.52 4.72
CA GLN A 80 -1.88 15.99 3.91
C GLN A 80 -1.86 14.47 3.88
N ALA A 81 -3.04 13.86 3.65
CA ALA A 81 -3.20 12.41 3.54
C ALA A 81 -2.26 11.78 2.50
N VAL A 82 -2.11 12.43 1.34
CA VAL A 82 -1.20 11.97 0.27
C VAL A 82 0.26 11.90 0.75
N PHE A 83 0.70 12.88 1.56
CA PHE A 83 2.05 12.86 2.10
C PHE A 83 2.28 11.68 3.04
N LEU A 84 1.30 11.38 3.92
CA LEU A 84 1.38 10.23 4.83
C LEU A 84 1.54 8.91 4.07
N PHE A 85 0.79 8.76 2.99
CA PHE A 85 0.82 7.57 2.16
C PHE A 85 2.12 7.50 1.34
N ASP A 86 2.41 8.51 0.53
CA ASP A 86 3.51 8.48 -0.44
C ASP A 86 4.90 8.45 0.26
N GLN A 87 5.03 9.01 1.47
CA GLN A 87 6.27 8.95 2.27
C GLN A 87 6.37 7.70 3.17
N GLY A 88 5.33 6.85 3.15
CA GLY A 88 5.28 5.59 3.89
C GLY A 88 5.01 5.72 5.40
N TYR A 89 4.61 6.91 5.89
CA TYR A 89 4.26 7.10 7.31
C TYR A 89 3.03 6.29 7.72
N ALA A 90 2.08 6.12 6.81
CA ALA A 90 0.97 5.19 6.96
C ALA A 90 0.50 4.74 5.57
N ALA A 91 1.11 3.69 5.03
CA ALA A 91 0.86 3.21 3.67
C ALA A 91 0.77 1.69 3.61
N TRP A 92 0.48 1.11 2.46
CA TRP A 92 0.52 -0.35 2.28
C TRP A 92 1.85 -0.94 2.77
N LEU A 93 1.79 -2.11 3.40
CA LEU A 93 3.00 -2.89 3.69
C LEU A 93 3.70 -3.29 2.39
N GLU A 94 2.91 -3.80 1.45
CA GLU A 94 3.31 -4.23 0.12
C GLU A 94 3.26 -3.09 -0.90
N MET A 95 3.50 -3.36 -2.18
CA MET A 95 3.27 -2.37 -3.25
C MET A 95 1.79 -2.01 -3.41
N TYR A 96 0.91 -2.98 -3.12
CA TYR A 96 -0.55 -2.84 -3.12
C TYR A 96 -1.18 -3.95 -2.25
N PRO A 97 -2.46 -3.83 -1.89
CA PRO A 97 -3.14 -4.87 -1.10
C PRO A 97 -3.26 -6.22 -1.84
N GLY A 98 -2.82 -7.31 -1.20
CA GLY A 98 -2.94 -8.67 -1.73
C GLY A 98 -1.79 -9.11 -2.65
N GLU A 99 -0.70 -8.35 -2.69
CA GLU A 99 0.47 -8.64 -3.52
C GLU A 99 1.13 -9.97 -3.13
N ARG A 100 1.16 -10.30 -1.85
CA ARG A 100 1.83 -11.52 -1.36
C ARG A 100 1.27 -12.80 -1.97
N GLU A 101 -0.04 -12.93 -2.00
CA GLU A 101 -0.72 -14.09 -2.57
C GLU A 101 -0.41 -14.20 -4.07
N GLU A 102 -0.51 -13.09 -4.81
CA GLU A 102 -0.20 -13.06 -6.25
C GLU A 102 1.28 -13.40 -6.54
N ILE A 103 2.22 -12.84 -5.77
CA ILE A 103 3.65 -13.16 -5.92
C ILE A 103 3.91 -14.66 -5.69
N MET A 104 3.22 -15.27 -4.73
CA MET A 104 3.38 -16.69 -4.43
C MET A 104 2.95 -17.55 -5.62
N GLU A 105 1.79 -17.24 -6.21
CA GLU A 105 1.26 -17.92 -7.38
C GLU A 105 2.16 -17.74 -8.62
N GLU A 106 2.58 -16.50 -8.90
CA GLU A 106 3.48 -16.18 -10.01
C GLU A 106 4.82 -16.92 -9.89
N LYS A 107 5.43 -16.90 -8.70
CA LYS A 107 6.69 -17.60 -8.46
C LYS A 107 6.53 -19.12 -8.54
N ALA A 108 5.42 -19.67 -8.08
CA ALA A 108 5.15 -21.11 -8.20
C ALA A 108 5.11 -21.54 -9.67
N ALA A 109 4.47 -20.74 -10.54
CA ALA A 109 4.46 -20.97 -11.98
C ALA A 109 5.86 -20.91 -12.61
N ILE A 110 6.68 -19.92 -12.22
CA ILE A 110 8.07 -19.82 -12.69
C ILE A 110 8.92 -21.00 -12.20
N MET A 111 8.77 -21.41 -10.93
CA MET A 111 9.50 -22.54 -10.37
C MET A 111 9.15 -23.88 -11.06
N ALA A 112 7.93 -24.03 -11.59
CA ALA A 112 7.56 -25.20 -12.38
C ALA A 112 8.43 -25.33 -13.64
N LEU A 113 8.84 -24.21 -14.26
CA LEU A 113 9.73 -24.22 -15.44
C LEU A 113 11.10 -24.83 -15.13
N ALA A 114 11.58 -24.74 -13.89
CA ALA A 114 12.89 -25.29 -13.52
C ALA A 114 12.95 -26.82 -13.67
N LYS A 115 11.80 -27.50 -13.60
CA LYS A 115 11.69 -28.96 -13.81
C LYS A 115 11.77 -29.35 -15.28
N GLU A 116 11.43 -28.44 -16.18
CA GLU A 116 11.34 -28.70 -17.63
C GLU A 116 12.56 -28.13 -18.38
N ASP A 117 12.95 -26.90 -18.06
CA ASP A 117 13.97 -26.14 -18.77
C ASP A 117 14.61 -25.09 -17.84
N GLN A 118 15.82 -25.40 -17.38
CA GLN A 118 16.57 -24.54 -16.46
C GLN A 118 16.93 -23.18 -17.09
N GLN A 119 17.13 -23.13 -18.41
CA GLN A 119 17.47 -21.88 -19.09
C GLN A 119 16.24 -20.95 -19.15
N LYS A 120 15.06 -21.50 -19.45
CA LYS A 120 13.80 -20.74 -19.39
C LYS A 120 13.48 -20.24 -17.98
N TYR A 121 13.71 -21.07 -16.97
CA TYR A 121 13.57 -20.65 -15.57
C TYR A 121 14.44 -19.43 -15.24
N LEU A 122 15.73 -19.48 -15.58
CA LEU A 122 16.67 -18.37 -15.31
C LEU A 122 16.25 -17.08 -16.03
N GLN A 123 15.81 -17.19 -17.29
CA GLN A 123 15.31 -16.03 -18.04
C GLN A 123 14.03 -15.46 -17.43
N ALA A 124 13.08 -16.32 -17.04
CA ALA A 124 11.81 -15.93 -16.45
C ALA A 124 12.01 -15.20 -15.11
N ILE A 125 12.81 -15.77 -14.20
CA ILE A 125 13.02 -15.16 -12.87
C ILE A 125 13.78 -13.83 -12.94
N GLN A 126 14.73 -13.69 -13.89
CA GLN A 126 15.46 -12.44 -14.11
C GLN A 126 14.55 -11.31 -14.59
N ARG A 127 13.61 -11.61 -15.50
CA ARG A 127 12.71 -10.60 -16.08
C ARG A 127 11.51 -10.29 -15.20
N TRP A 128 11.04 -11.28 -14.44
CA TRP A 128 9.79 -11.22 -13.68
C TRP A 128 9.66 -9.95 -12.83
N ASN A 129 10.67 -9.60 -12.04
CA ASN A 129 10.58 -8.45 -11.15
C ASN A 129 10.48 -7.12 -11.91
N ILE A 130 11.22 -6.97 -13.01
CA ILE A 130 11.21 -5.77 -13.84
C ILE A 130 9.84 -5.63 -14.53
N GLU A 131 9.38 -6.69 -15.19
CA GLU A 131 8.08 -6.71 -15.87
C GLU A 131 6.92 -6.44 -14.90
N ARG A 132 7.01 -6.98 -13.68
CA ARG A 132 6.03 -6.75 -12.62
C ARG A 132 5.97 -5.29 -12.20
N VAL A 133 7.11 -4.67 -11.89
CA VAL A 133 7.14 -3.25 -11.50
C VAL A 133 6.59 -2.36 -12.62
N GLU A 134 6.95 -2.63 -13.88
CA GLU A 134 6.42 -1.88 -15.02
C GLU A 134 4.90 -2.03 -15.17
N LYS A 135 4.35 -3.25 -15.00
CA LYS A 135 2.90 -3.47 -14.98
C LYS A 135 2.22 -2.70 -13.85
N LEU A 136 2.80 -2.68 -12.64
CA LEU A 136 2.23 -1.96 -11.51
C LEU A 136 2.26 -0.43 -11.71
N LYS A 137 3.34 0.09 -12.29
CA LYS A 137 3.44 1.50 -12.71
C LYS A 137 2.37 1.86 -13.72
N ALA A 138 2.21 1.04 -14.76
CA ALA A 138 1.18 1.22 -15.79
C ALA A 138 -0.24 1.13 -15.23
N ALA A 139 -0.47 0.24 -14.26
CA ALA A 139 -1.74 0.10 -13.56
C ALA A 139 -2.04 1.28 -12.63
N GLY A 140 -1.06 2.11 -12.30
CA GLY A 140 -1.28 3.36 -11.57
C GLY A 140 -0.90 3.35 -10.10
N TRP A 141 -0.41 2.23 -9.56
CA TRP A 141 -0.11 2.06 -8.13
C TRP A 141 0.91 3.08 -7.64
N ARG A 142 0.56 3.82 -6.58
CA ARG A 142 1.39 4.93 -6.06
C ARG A 142 2.79 4.50 -5.65
N LYS A 143 2.92 3.45 -4.83
CA LYS A 143 4.23 2.96 -4.37
C LYS A 143 5.10 2.46 -5.52
N ALA A 144 4.49 1.83 -6.54
CA ALA A 144 5.23 1.36 -7.71
C ALA A 144 5.78 2.53 -8.55
N LYS A 145 5.06 3.65 -8.66
CA LYS A 145 5.54 4.86 -9.35
C LYS A 145 6.74 5.53 -8.67
N LEU A 146 6.92 5.30 -7.37
CA LEU A 146 8.02 5.82 -6.57
C LEU A 146 9.25 4.90 -6.52
N ALA A 147 9.13 3.66 -7.02
CA ALA A 147 10.19 2.64 -7.05
C ALA A 147 10.99 2.65 -8.36
#